data_AF-A0A518G714-F1
#
_entry.id   AF-A0A518G714-F1
#
_cell.length_a   1.000
_cell.length_b   1.000
_cell.length_c   1.000
_cell.angle_alpha   90.00
_cell.angle_beta   90.00
_cell.angle_gamma   90.00
#
_symmetry.space_group_name_H-M   'P 1'
#
loop_
_entity.id
_entity.type
_entity.pdbx_description
1 polymer ?
#
loop_
_entity_poly.entity_id
_entity_poly.type
_entity_poly.pdbx_seq_one_letter_code
_entity_poly.pdbx_strand_id
1 'polypeptide(L)'
;MSRQPSLFAASDDKPTARQSKRIARAVEGFHTAAETIGPIEPGMSLFAITRGQISMIDVVRHVISQATGPVRASVWTWCIAEYEVEAFEYFFRESIIEQATLVIDRSAEQRNAELIARWRDRYGRDAVRVCMNHAKISTIECQAFKVLARGSMNLNYNPRFEQFDISEGDGAFDLVREIEEDLPVLPRLSSRKEANDATKLTESFTADQLKPFEGIKPWAK
;
A
#
# COMPACT_ATOMS: atom_id res chain seq x y z
N MET A 1 -6.78 -37.80 31.40
CA MET A 1 -6.83 -36.81 30.30
C MET A 1 -5.49 -36.82 29.58
N SER A 2 -5.43 -37.54 28.46
CA SER A 2 -4.23 -37.81 27.68
C SER A 2 -3.93 -36.66 26.70
N ARG A 3 -2.69 -36.13 26.73
CA ARG A 3 -2.17 -35.22 25.70
C ARG A 3 -1.94 -35.99 24.41
N GLN A 4 -2.49 -35.52 23.29
CA GLN A 4 -2.08 -35.97 21.96
C GLN A 4 -0.69 -35.41 21.63
N PRO A 5 0.20 -36.18 20.95
CA PRO A 5 1.48 -35.67 20.48
C PRO A 5 1.34 -34.84 19.19
N SER A 6 2.22 -33.84 19.08
CA SER A 6 2.44 -32.96 17.93
C SER A 6 2.74 -33.74 16.64
N LEU A 7 1.97 -33.46 15.60
CA LEU A 7 2.08 -34.01 14.24
C LEU A 7 2.92 -33.09 13.34
N PHE A 8 4.15 -32.78 13.73
CA PHE A 8 5.11 -32.16 12.80
C PHE A 8 6.52 -32.69 13.09
N ALA A 9 6.87 -33.78 12.39
CA ALA A 9 8.26 -34.19 12.26
C ALA A 9 8.97 -33.20 11.34
N ALA A 10 10.02 -32.55 11.83
CA ALA A 10 10.90 -31.73 11.00
C ALA A 10 11.70 -32.66 10.08
N SER A 11 11.60 -32.45 8.77
CA SER A 11 12.44 -33.13 7.77
C SER A 11 13.84 -32.50 7.74
N ASP A 12 14.88 -33.33 7.82
CA ASP A 12 16.31 -32.98 7.79
C ASP A 12 16.83 -32.54 6.41
N ASP A 13 16.01 -31.90 5.58
CA ASP A 13 16.49 -31.35 4.31
C ASP A 13 17.22 -30.02 4.55
N LYS A 14 18.52 -30.00 4.22
CA LYS A 14 19.30 -28.76 4.14
C LYS A 14 18.65 -27.84 3.11
N PRO A 15 18.24 -26.63 3.50
CA PRO A 15 17.52 -25.79 2.59
C PRO A 15 18.40 -25.27 1.45
N THR A 16 17.86 -25.33 0.24
CA THR A 16 18.49 -24.77 -0.95
C THR A 16 18.44 -23.24 -0.91
N ALA A 17 19.33 -22.59 -1.68
CA ALA A 17 19.40 -21.13 -1.85
C ALA A 17 18.10 -20.47 -2.38
N ARG A 18 17.00 -21.22 -2.54
CA ARG A 18 15.63 -20.76 -2.78
C ARG A 18 14.83 -20.57 -1.48
N GLN A 19 15.50 -20.55 -0.32
CA GLN A 19 14.99 -19.97 0.93
C GLN A 19 15.13 -18.43 0.97
N SER A 20 15.38 -17.79 -0.16
CA SER A 20 15.59 -16.35 -0.30
C SER A 20 14.36 -15.54 0.12
N LYS A 21 14.50 -14.91 1.30
CA LYS A 21 13.63 -13.89 1.94
C LYS A 21 12.21 -14.36 2.31
N ARG A 22 12.12 -15.31 3.25
CA ARG A 22 10.95 -15.41 4.14
C ARG A 22 10.79 -14.11 4.93
N ILE A 23 9.56 -13.81 5.38
CA ILE A 23 9.30 -12.82 6.44
C ILE A 23 10.33 -13.04 7.54
N ALA A 24 11.26 -12.11 7.70
CA ALA A 24 12.38 -12.25 8.63
C ALA A 24 11.91 -12.04 10.07
N ARG A 25 10.90 -11.19 10.25
CA ARG A 25 10.30 -10.87 11.54
C ARG A 25 8.78 -10.77 11.44
N ALA A 26 8.06 -11.46 12.31
CA ALA A 26 6.61 -11.38 12.43
C ALA A 26 6.24 -10.94 13.86
N VAL A 27 5.38 -9.92 14.01
CA VAL A 27 5.06 -9.31 15.32
C VAL A 27 3.58 -8.94 15.45
N GLU A 28 3.10 -8.83 16.68
CA GLU A 28 1.91 -8.01 16.99
C GLU A 28 2.40 -6.58 17.18
N GLY A 29 1.99 -5.66 16.31
CA GLY A 29 2.17 -4.23 16.52
C GLY A 29 1.10 -3.73 17.48
N PHE A 30 1.48 -3.17 18.63
CA PHE A 30 0.52 -2.76 19.67
C PHE A 30 0.53 -1.26 19.98
N HIS A 31 1.66 -0.57 19.88
CA HIS A 31 1.75 0.87 20.13
C HIS A 31 1.91 1.65 18.83
N THR A 32 3.15 2.01 18.47
CA THR A 32 3.44 2.89 17.34
C THR A 32 4.03 2.14 16.16
N ALA A 33 3.95 2.75 14.96
CA ALA A 33 4.68 2.28 13.79
C ALA A 33 6.19 2.20 14.07
N ALA A 34 6.74 3.19 14.78
CA ALA A 34 8.15 3.26 15.09
C ALA A 34 8.64 2.11 15.96
N GLU A 35 7.91 1.78 17.02
CA GLU A 35 8.23 0.63 17.89
C GLU A 35 8.06 -0.71 17.14
N THR A 36 7.02 -0.81 16.32
CA THR A 36 6.71 -2.05 15.58
C THR A 36 7.73 -2.33 14.48
N ILE A 37 8.14 -1.28 13.75
CA ILE A 37 9.04 -1.38 12.59
C ILE A 37 10.50 -1.31 13.03
N GLY A 38 10.85 -0.44 13.98
CA GLY A 38 12.24 -0.16 14.32
C GLY A 38 13.01 0.53 13.18
N PRO A 39 14.36 0.50 13.20
CA PRO A 39 15.18 1.07 12.14
C PRO A 39 14.90 0.43 10.78
N ILE A 40 14.98 1.23 9.71
CA ILE A 40 14.97 0.70 8.34
C ILE A 40 16.35 0.15 8.02
N GLU A 41 16.43 -1.15 7.78
CA GLU A 41 17.67 -1.86 7.51
C GLU A 41 17.68 -2.44 6.09
N PRO A 42 18.84 -2.46 5.41
CA PRO A 42 18.95 -3.05 4.08
C PRO A 42 18.45 -4.49 4.03
N GLY A 43 17.53 -4.77 3.11
CA GLY A 43 16.95 -6.10 2.91
C GLY A 43 15.95 -6.54 3.99
N MET A 44 15.48 -5.64 4.86
CA MET A 44 14.49 -5.98 5.89
C MET A 44 13.20 -6.56 5.28
N SER A 45 12.53 -7.42 6.05
CA SER A 45 11.21 -7.96 5.74
C SER A 45 10.45 -8.24 7.03
N LEU A 46 9.39 -7.50 7.27
CA LEU A 46 8.57 -7.55 8.48
C LEU A 46 7.10 -7.75 8.11
N PHE A 47 6.42 -8.61 8.86
CA PHE A 47 4.97 -8.73 8.87
C PHE A 47 4.42 -8.36 10.25
N ALA A 48 3.34 -7.59 10.27
CA ALA A 48 2.70 -7.18 11.52
C ALA A 48 1.17 -7.33 11.43
N ILE A 49 0.57 -7.75 12.54
CA ILE A 49 -0.86 -7.61 12.81
C ILE A 49 -1.03 -6.54 13.89
N THR A 50 -1.98 -5.64 13.70
CA THR A 50 -2.31 -4.55 14.63
C THR A 50 -3.78 -4.63 15.01
N ARG A 51 -4.18 -3.92 16.06
CA ARG A 51 -5.59 -3.76 16.47
C ARG A 51 -6.19 -2.47 15.92
N GLY A 52 -5.55 -1.90 14.90
CA GLY A 52 -6.03 -0.71 14.20
C GLY A 52 -5.41 0.60 14.68
N GLN A 53 -4.46 0.52 15.61
CA GLN A 53 -3.78 1.70 16.14
C GLN A 53 -2.62 2.21 15.29
N ILE A 54 -2.27 1.50 14.21
CA ILE A 54 -1.29 1.93 13.22
C ILE A 54 -2.01 2.02 11.89
N SER A 55 -1.92 3.18 11.25
CA SER A 55 -2.42 3.44 9.90
C SER A 55 -1.27 3.50 8.90
N MET A 56 -1.59 3.50 7.59
CA MET A 56 -0.56 3.58 6.55
C MET A 56 0.24 4.89 6.65
N ILE A 57 -0.37 6.00 7.06
CA ILE A 57 0.37 7.26 7.23
C ILE A 57 1.40 7.17 8.37
N ASP A 58 1.13 6.42 9.43
CA ASP A 58 2.09 6.25 10.53
C ASP A 58 3.34 5.50 10.06
N VAL A 59 3.14 4.49 9.20
CA VAL A 59 4.25 3.76 8.56
C VAL A 59 5.05 4.68 7.65
N VAL A 60 4.38 5.45 6.78
CA VAL A 60 5.03 6.41 5.88
C VAL A 60 5.85 7.43 6.67
N ARG A 61 5.26 8.04 7.71
CA ARG A 61 5.94 9.04 8.57
C ARG A 61 7.16 8.46 9.25
N HIS A 62 7.06 7.24 9.77
CA HIS A 62 8.19 6.56 10.39
C HIS A 62 9.33 6.32 9.41
N VAL A 63 9.04 5.81 8.21
CA VAL A 63 10.05 5.56 7.18
C VAL A 63 10.71 6.87 6.72
N ILE A 64 9.91 7.90 6.43
CA ILE A 64 10.41 9.20 5.97
C ILE A 64 11.24 9.89 7.05
N SER A 65 10.90 9.73 8.33
CA SER A 65 11.70 10.30 9.44
C SER A 65 13.13 9.75 9.52
N GLN A 66 13.42 8.63 8.86
CA GLN A 66 14.76 8.03 8.79
C GLN A 66 15.53 8.41 7.52
N ALA A 67 14.93 9.16 6.60
CA ALA A 67 15.60 9.62 5.38
C ALA A 67 16.55 10.78 5.66
N THR A 68 17.74 10.73 5.06
CA THR A 68 18.71 11.83 5.09
C THR A 68 18.81 12.46 3.70
N GLY A 69 17.74 13.12 3.24
CA GLY A 69 17.70 13.79 1.95
C GLY A 69 16.32 13.76 1.30
N PRO A 70 16.24 14.18 0.02
CA PRO A 70 15.02 14.12 -0.76
C PRO A 70 14.38 12.74 -0.79
N VAL A 71 13.06 12.74 -0.74
CA VAL A 71 12.20 11.56 -0.76
C VAL A 71 11.27 11.61 -1.96
N ARG A 72 11.18 10.48 -2.65
CA ARG A 72 10.10 10.16 -3.57
C ARG A 72 9.17 9.17 -2.87
N ALA A 73 7.89 9.50 -2.81
CA ALA A 73 6.89 8.65 -2.18
C ALA A 73 5.76 8.28 -3.16
N SER A 74 5.06 7.18 -2.87
CA SER A 74 3.74 6.94 -3.41
C SER A 74 2.81 6.41 -2.33
N VAL A 75 1.52 6.69 -2.47
CA VAL A 75 0.46 6.14 -1.61
C VAL A 75 -0.71 5.69 -2.46
N TRP A 76 -1.15 4.45 -2.23
CA TRP A 76 -2.36 3.86 -2.79
C TRP A 76 -3.39 3.82 -1.68
N THR A 77 -4.56 4.42 -1.89
CA THR A 77 -5.68 4.35 -0.94
C THR A 77 -7.00 4.20 -1.68
N TRP A 78 -7.93 3.45 -1.07
CA TRP A 78 -9.26 3.25 -1.66
C TRP A 78 -10.19 4.43 -1.39
N CYS A 79 -10.20 4.94 -0.17
CA CYS A 79 -11.16 5.95 0.26
C CYS A 79 -10.45 7.03 1.04
N ILE A 80 -10.63 8.27 0.61
CA ILE A 80 -10.27 9.44 1.40
C ILE A 80 -11.49 9.85 2.22
N ALA A 81 -11.39 9.69 3.54
CA ALA A 81 -12.38 10.11 4.51
C ALA A 81 -11.94 11.42 5.19
N GLU A 82 -12.85 12.12 5.88
CA GLU A 82 -12.58 13.46 6.45
C GLU A 82 -11.39 13.47 7.42
N TYR A 83 -11.16 12.39 8.15
CA TYR A 83 -10.00 12.23 9.05
C TYR A 83 -8.67 11.92 8.32
N GLU A 84 -8.67 11.66 7.00
CA GLU A 84 -7.44 11.50 6.20
C GLU A 84 -6.81 12.85 5.83
N VAL A 85 -7.48 13.99 6.08
CA VAL A 85 -6.92 15.32 5.78
C VAL A 85 -5.55 15.50 6.46
N GLU A 86 -5.39 15.07 7.72
CA GLU A 86 -4.11 15.15 8.42
C GLU A 86 -2.99 14.39 7.72
N ALA A 87 -3.31 13.25 7.11
CA ALA A 87 -2.33 12.46 6.35
C ALA A 87 -1.86 13.23 5.11
N PHE A 88 -2.76 13.89 4.40
CA PHE A 88 -2.42 14.71 3.24
C PHE A 88 -1.68 16.00 3.64
N GLU A 89 -2.08 16.63 4.74
CA GLU A 89 -1.37 17.80 5.27
C GLU A 89 0.08 17.48 5.65
N TYR A 90 0.36 16.26 6.11
CA TYR A 90 1.75 15.81 6.30
C TYR A 90 2.53 15.88 4.99
N PHE A 91 2.02 15.32 3.89
CA PHE A 91 2.67 15.39 2.58
C PHE A 91 2.90 16.84 2.14
N PHE A 92 1.90 17.71 2.26
CA PHE A 92 2.02 19.11 1.84
C PHE A 92 3.04 19.91 2.64
N ARG A 93 3.18 19.60 3.93
CA ARG A 93 4.09 20.31 4.85
C ARG A 93 5.52 19.78 4.81
N GLU A 94 5.70 18.50 4.53
CA GLU A 94 7.01 17.85 4.60
C GLU A 94 7.86 18.22 3.38
N SER A 95 8.83 19.11 3.56
CA SER A 95 9.61 19.68 2.47
C SER A 95 10.57 18.70 1.83
N ILE A 96 10.99 17.65 2.55
CA ILE A 96 11.87 16.61 2.01
C ILE A 96 11.15 15.71 1.00
N ILE A 97 9.82 15.70 0.96
CA ILE A 97 9.05 15.00 -0.06
C ILE A 97 9.04 15.87 -1.32
N GLU A 98 9.91 15.56 -2.28
CA GLU A 98 10.02 16.30 -3.54
C GLU A 98 9.02 15.80 -4.58
N GLN A 99 8.72 14.49 -4.55
CA GLN A 99 7.80 13.84 -5.47
C GLN A 99 6.88 12.91 -4.71
N ALA A 100 5.58 12.98 -4.99
CA ALA A 100 4.61 12.08 -4.38
C ALA A 100 3.56 11.64 -5.41
N THR A 101 3.38 10.33 -5.58
CA THR A 101 2.32 9.77 -6.44
C THR A 101 1.14 9.30 -5.59
N LEU A 102 -0.07 9.71 -5.94
CA LEU A 102 -1.32 9.29 -5.30
C LEU A 102 -2.08 8.38 -6.26
N VAL A 103 -2.29 7.12 -5.87
CA VAL A 103 -3.12 6.17 -6.62
C VAL A 103 -4.43 5.95 -5.86
N ILE A 104 -5.55 6.31 -6.48
CA ILE A 104 -6.85 6.33 -5.80
C ILE A 104 -7.95 5.68 -6.62
N ASP A 105 -8.97 5.20 -5.89
CA ASP A 105 -10.21 4.81 -6.52
C ASP A 105 -10.94 6.02 -7.10
N ARG A 106 -11.63 5.79 -8.22
CA ARG A 106 -12.48 6.80 -8.85
C ARG A 106 -13.51 7.42 -7.89
N SER A 107 -14.04 6.66 -6.92
CA SER A 107 -14.97 7.20 -5.93
C SER A 107 -14.32 8.17 -4.93
N ALA A 108 -13.02 8.04 -4.66
CA ALA A 108 -12.29 8.98 -3.81
C ALA A 108 -12.08 10.31 -4.54
N GLU A 109 -11.81 10.28 -5.85
CA GLU A 109 -11.68 11.49 -6.68
C GLU A 109 -12.93 12.36 -6.67
N GLN A 110 -14.10 11.72 -6.77
CA GLN A 110 -15.38 12.44 -6.80
C GLN A 110 -15.73 13.08 -5.46
N ARG A 111 -15.30 12.49 -4.34
CA ARG A 111 -15.63 12.96 -2.99
C ARG A 111 -14.65 14.02 -2.46
N ASN A 112 -13.39 13.99 -2.92
CA ASN A 112 -12.29 14.77 -2.34
C ASN A 112 -11.57 15.61 -3.40
N ALA A 113 -12.34 16.16 -4.36
CA ALA A 113 -11.80 16.84 -5.54
C ALA A 113 -10.84 18.00 -5.21
N GLU A 114 -11.13 18.78 -4.17
CA GLU A 114 -10.29 19.89 -3.73
C GLU A 114 -8.94 19.42 -3.18
N LEU A 115 -8.95 18.42 -2.31
CA LEU A 115 -7.74 17.84 -1.73
C LEU A 115 -6.82 17.24 -2.81
N ILE A 116 -7.43 16.58 -3.81
CA ILE A 116 -6.72 15.99 -4.93
C ILE A 116 -6.19 17.07 -5.88
N ALA A 117 -6.93 18.18 -6.05
CA ALA A 117 -6.41 19.32 -6.79
C ALA A 117 -5.16 19.89 -6.12
N ARG A 118 -5.17 20.07 -4.79
CA ARG A 118 -3.98 20.49 -4.02
C ARG A 118 -2.79 19.54 -4.21
N TRP A 119 -3.03 18.23 -4.24
CA TRP A 119 -1.98 17.25 -4.54
C TRP A 119 -1.36 17.46 -5.93
N ARG A 120 -2.20 17.63 -6.95
CA ARG A 120 -1.74 17.92 -8.32
C ARG A 120 -0.98 19.24 -8.41
N ASP A 121 -1.40 20.25 -7.66
CA ASP A 121 -0.74 21.55 -7.64
C ASP A 121 0.64 21.46 -6.94
N ARG A 122 0.76 20.63 -5.88
CA ARG A 122 2.02 20.44 -5.14
C ARG A 122 3.05 19.58 -5.86
N TYR A 123 2.62 18.48 -6.49
CA TYR A 123 3.52 17.44 -7.01
C TYR A 123 3.47 17.28 -8.54
N GLY A 124 2.59 18.02 -9.21
CA GLY A 124 2.41 17.99 -10.66
C GLY A 124 1.10 17.31 -11.08
N ARG A 125 0.61 17.65 -12.28
CA ARG A 125 -0.66 17.10 -12.79
C ARG A 125 -0.63 15.58 -12.87
N ASP A 126 0.52 15.03 -13.21
CA ASP A 126 0.76 13.60 -13.37
C ASP A 126 1.15 12.94 -12.04
N ALA A 127 0.90 13.58 -10.90
CA ALA A 127 1.14 13.01 -9.58
C ALA A 127 -0.05 12.21 -9.02
N VAL A 128 -1.18 12.17 -9.73
CA VAL A 128 -2.35 11.38 -9.31
C VAL A 128 -2.77 10.43 -10.42
N ARG A 129 -2.96 9.16 -10.06
CA ARG A 129 -3.49 8.08 -10.89
C ARG A 129 -4.85 7.66 -10.38
N VAL A 130 -5.80 7.51 -11.28
CA VAL A 130 -7.17 7.12 -10.96
C VAL A 130 -7.49 5.84 -11.71
N CYS A 131 -7.90 4.82 -10.96
CA CYS A 131 -8.31 3.52 -11.50
C CYS A 131 -9.33 2.89 -10.54
N MET A 132 -9.81 1.68 -10.83
CA MET A 132 -10.50 0.86 -9.85
C MET A 132 -9.48 0.30 -8.85
N ASN A 133 -9.29 0.99 -7.73
CA ASN A 133 -8.26 0.67 -6.74
C ASN A 133 -8.90 0.24 -5.42
N HIS A 134 -8.50 -0.89 -4.84
CA HIS A 134 -8.81 -1.22 -3.44
C HIS A 134 -7.55 -1.49 -2.60
N ALA A 135 -6.38 -1.41 -3.22
CA ALA A 135 -5.10 -1.68 -2.58
C ALA A 135 -4.72 -0.56 -1.61
N LYS A 136 -3.93 -0.93 -0.60
CA LYS A 136 -3.24 0.01 0.29
C LYS A 136 -1.77 -0.32 0.28
N ILE A 137 -1.01 0.53 -0.39
CA ILE A 137 0.39 0.34 -0.72
C ILE A 137 1.06 1.69 -0.54
N SER A 138 2.30 1.71 -0.08
CA SER A 138 3.13 2.90 -0.07
C SER A 138 4.55 2.54 -0.47
N THR A 139 5.12 3.32 -1.37
CA THR A 139 6.53 3.24 -1.71
C THR A 139 7.24 4.48 -1.18
N ILE A 140 8.43 4.30 -0.60
CA ILE A 140 9.28 5.39 -0.16
C ILE A 140 10.70 5.11 -0.65
N GLU A 141 11.25 6.02 -1.44
CA GLU A 141 12.61 5.95 -1.98
C GLU A 141 13.38 7.21 -1.60
N CYS A 142 14.57 7.01 -1.07
CA CYS A 142 15.58 8.04 -0.91
C CYS A 142 16.95 7.45 -1.25
N GLN A 143 18.02 8.23 -1.07
CA GLN A 143 19.39 7.75 -1.33
C GLN A 143 19.75 6.50 -0.52
N ALA A 144 19.21 6.35 0.70
CA ALA A 144 19.60 5.30 1.63
C ALA A 144 18.82 3.99 1.48
N PHE A 145 17.56 4.04 1.04
CA PHE A 145 16.67 2.88 1.04
C PHE A 145 15.53 2.99 0.03
N LYS A 146 15.00 1.82 -0.36
CA LYS A 146 13.74 1.67 -1.11
C LYS A 146 12.80 0.79 -0.32
N VAL A 147 11.78 1.40 0.26
CA VAL A 147 10.83 0.73 1.16
C VAL A 147 9.48 0.56 0.49
N LEU A 148 8.97 -0.66 0.54
CA LEU A 148 7.58 -0.99 0.21
C LEU A 148 6.84 -1.31 1.49
N ALA A 149 5.72 -0.64 1.73
CA ALA A 149 4.74 -1.02 2.75
C ALA A 149 3.41 -1.35 2.07
N ARG A 150 2.73 -2.40 2.51
CA ARG A 150 1.41 -2.76 1.98
C ARG A 150 0.59 -3.49 3.03
N GLY A 151 -0.73 -3.40 2.95
CA GLY A 151 -1.58 -3.99 3.96
C GLY A 151 -3.06 -3.76 3.70
N SER A 152 -3.85 -3.93 4.76
CA SER A 152 -5.29 -3.70 4.75
C SER A 152 -5.71 -2.31 5.21
N MET A 153 -4.81 -1.58 5.88
CA MET A 153 -5.07 -0.24 6.43
C MET A 153 -4.96 0.87 5.38
N ASN A 154 -5.94 1.79 5.35
CA ASN A 154 -5.84 3.03 4.56
C ASN A 154 -4.95 4.07 5.28
N LEU A 155 -5.00 5.34 4.86
CA LEU A 155 -4.18 6.42 5.43
C LEU A 155 -4.74 6.95 6.76
N ASN A 156 -5.86 6.41 7.22
CA ASN A 156 -6.50 6.82 8.48
C ASN A 156 -6.40 5.80 9.60
N TYR A 157 -6.57 6.31 10.81
CA TYR A 157 -6.89 5.50 11.98
C TYR A 157 -8.19 4.70 11.78
N ASN A 158 -8.09 3.38 11.99
CA ASN A 158 -9.22 2.46 11.88
C ASN A 158 -9.10 1.41 12.98
N PRO A 159 -9.90 1.47 14.07
CA PRO A 159 -9.76 0.59 15.25
C PRO A 159 -10.32 -0.82 15.00
N ARG A 160 -9.81 -1.48 13.95
CA ARG A 160 -10.11 -2.85 13.54
C ARG A 160 -8.79 -3.58 13.37
N PHE A 161 -8.81 -4.91 13.41
CA PHE A 161 -7.61 -5.66 13.07
C PHE A 161 -7.16 -5.32 11.66
N GLU A 162 -5.88 -4.98 11.54
CA GLU A 162 -5.22 -4.66 10.28
C GLU A 162 -3.92 -5.46 10.20
N GLN A 163 -3.53 -5.86 9.00
CA GLN A 163 -2.21 -6.40 8.74
C GLN A 163 -1.43 -5.48 7.81
N PHE A 164 -0.12 -5.46 7.97
CA PHE A 164 0.79 -4.88 6.99
C PHE A 164 2.10 -5.66 6.94
N ASP A 165 2.73 -5.63 5.78
CA ASP A 165 4.13 -5.99 5.60
C ASP A 165 4.95 -4.79 5.12
N ILE A 166 6.22 -4.78 5.51
CA ILE A 166 7.21 -3.81 5.04
C ILE A 166 8.46 -4.56 4.59
N SER A 167 8.99 -4.17 3.44
CA SER A 167 10.24 -4.69 2.90
C SER A 167 11.14 -3.58 2.38
N GLU A 168 12.45 -3.84 2.37
CA GLU A 168 13.45 -2.94 1.80
C GLU A 168 14.21 -3.64 0.67
N GLY A 169 14.36 -2.94 -0.46
CA GLY A 169 15.21 -3.34 -1.58
C GLY A 169 14.80 -4.67 -2.24
N ASP A 170 13.50 -4.95 -2.34
CA ASP A 170 12.99 -6.12 -3.06
C ASP A 170 12.33 -5.76 -4.39
N GLY A 171 12.15 -6.76 -5.26
CA GLY A 171 11.55 -6.55 -6.59
C GLY A 171 10.06 -6.24 -6.56
N ALA A 172 9.38 -6.36 -5.41
CA ALA A 172 7.98 -5.95 -5.31
C ALA A 172 7.87 -4.42 -5.27
N PHE A 173 8.87 -3.72 -4.69
CA PHE A 173 8.98 -2.27 -4.81
C PHE A 173 9.01 -1.84 -6.29
N ASP A 174 9.91 -2.43 -7.08
CA ASP A 174 10.10 -2.08 -8.49
C ASP A 174 8.85 -2.37 -9.33
N LEU A 175 8.17 -3.50 -9.07
CA LEU A 175 6.90 -3.83 -9.72
C LEU A 175 5.81 -2.78 -9.44
N VAL A 176 5.68 -2.32 -8.19
CA VAL A 176 4.70 -1.28 -7.84
C VAL A 176 5.03 0.02 -8.59
N ARG A 177 6.31 0.41 -8.65
CA ARG A 177 6.77 1.59 -9.40
C ARG A 177 6.45 1.49 -10.89
N GLU A 178 6.70 0.32 -11.50
CA GLU A 178 6.37 0.06 -12.91
C GLU A 178 4.88 0.19 -13.18
N ILE A 179 4.02 -0.38 -12.32
CA ILE A 179 2.57 -0.26 -12.46
C ILE A 179 2.10 1.20 -12.32
N GLU A 180 2.66 1.96 -11.38
CA GLU A 180 2.33 3.40 -11.23
C GLU A 180 2.68 4.22 -12.48
N GLU A 181 3.77 3.85 -13.17
CA GLU A 181 4.25 4.49 -14.39
C GLU A 181 3.43 4.08 -15.63
N ASP A 182 2.97 2.82 -15.68
CA ASP A 182 2.08 2.31 -16.73
C ASP A 182 0.64 2.84 -16.61
N LEU A 183 0.18 3.21 -15.40
CA LEU A 183 -1.15 3.77 -15.21
C LEU A 183 -1.30 5.11 -15.98
N PRO A 184 -2.35 5.27 -16.80
CA PRO A 184 -2.55 6.51 -17.55
C PRO A 184 -2.92 7.68 -16.64
N VAL A 185 -2.58 8.89 -17.09
CA VAL A 185 -3.05 10.13 -16.46
C VAL A 185 -4.45 10.44 -16.99
N LEU A 186 -5.46 10.23 -16.14
CA LEU A 186 -6.84 10.55 -16.50
C LEU A 186 -7.20 12.02 -16.28
N PRO A 187 -8.17 12.56 -17.03
CA PRO A 187 -8.78 13.86 -16.73
C PRO A 187 -9.37 13.89 -15.30
N ARG A 188 -9.47 15.10 -14.73
CA ARG A 188 -10.11 15.30 -13.42
C ARG A 188 -11.56 14.81 -13.46
N LEU A 189 -11.99 14.20 -12.36
CA LEU A 189 -13.34 13.66 -12.19
C LEU A 189 -13.70 12.63 -13.27
N SER A 190 -12.75 11.75 -13.55
CA SER A 190 -12.87 10.71 -14.57
C SER A 190 -14.15 9.87 -14.43
N SER A 191 -14.68 9.46 -15.58
CA SER A 191 -15.82 8.56 -15.67
C SER A 191 -15.46 7.17 -15.17
N ARG A 192 -16.48 6.38 -14.82
CA ARG A 192 -16.27 4.97 -14.45
C ARG A 192 -15.66 4.16 -15.58
N LYS A 193 -15.99 4.48 -16.84
CA LYS A 193 -15.43 3.78 -18.00
C LYS A 193 -13.93 4.03 -18.10
N GLU A 194 -13.49 5.28 -18.03
CA GLU A 194 -12.07 5.63 -18.08
C GLU A 194 -11.28 4.97 -16.94
N ALA A 195 -11.81 4.99 -15.70
CA ALA A 195 -11.16 4.33 -14.58
C ALA A 195 -11.10 2.80 -14.73
N ASN A 196 -12.13 2.17 -15.30
CA ASN A 196 -12.12 0.74 -15.62
C ASN A 196 -11.09 0.41 -16.71
N ASP A 197 -11.04 1.21 -17.78
CA ASP A 197 -10.08 1.05 -18.88
C ASP A 197 -8.65 1.18 -18.34
N ALA A 198 -8.40 2.15 -17.45
CA ALA A 198 -7.10 2.34 -16.78
C ALA A 198 -6.69 1.14 -15.91
N THR A 199 -7.64 0.43 -15.30
CA THR A 199 -7.37 -0.82 -14.55
C THR A 199 -7.04 -2.01 -15.46
N LYS A 200 -7.36 -1.93 -16.76
CA LYS A 200 -7.20 -3.03 -17.73
C LYS A 200 -7.96 -4.31 -17.34
N LEU A 201 -8.97 -4.24 -16.47
CA LEU A 201 -9.67 -5.41 -15.93
C LEU A 201 -10.32 -6.28 -17.03
N THR A 202 -10.84 -5.65 -18.08
CA THR A 202 -11.48 -6.33 -19.22
C THR A 202 -10.50 -7.05 -20.13
N GLU A 203 -9.21 -6.72 -20.06
CA GLU A 203 -8.14 -7.41 -20.79
C GLU A 203 -7.60 -8.62 -19.99
N SER A 204 -7.86 -8.65 -18.68
CA SER A 204 -7.33 -9.65 -17.74
C SER A 204 -8.12 -10.96 -17.66
N PHE A 205 -9.37 -10.99 -18.16
CA PHE A 205 -10.23 -12.17 -18.10
C PHE A 205 -10.87 -12.48 -19.45
N THR A 206 -10.85 -13.75 -19.84
CA THR A 206 -11.78 -14.24 -20.87
C THR A 206 -13.17 -14.43 -20.23
N ALA A 207 -14.24 -14.26 -21.01
CA ALA A 207 -15.61 -14.44 -20.52
C ALA A 207 -15.83 -15.82 -19.85
N ASP A 208 -15.07 -16.83 -20.27
CA ASP A 208 -15.12 -18.18 -19.71
C ASP A 208 -14.55 -18.29 -18.29
N GLN A 209 -13.63 -17.42 -17.89
CA GLN A 209 -13.04 -17.42 -16.54
C GLN A 209 -13.99 -16.82 -15.48
N LEU A 210 -15.03 -16.10 -15.90
CA LEU A 210 -16.04 -15.50 -15.02
C LEU A 210 -17.26 -16.42 -14.80
N LYS A 211 -17.43 -17.46 -15.64
CA LYS A 211 -18.55 -18.43 -15.57
C LYS A 211 -18.74 -19.15 -14.22
N PRO A 212 -17.68 -19.48 -13.43
CA PRO A 212 -17.88 -20.10 -12.12
C PRO A 212 -18.65 -19.24 -11.10
N PHE A 213 -18.80 -17.93 -11.39
CA PHE A 213 -19.47 -16.97 -10.52
C PHE A 213 -20.83 -16.49 -11.08
N GLU A 214 -21.28 -17.02 -12.22
CA GLU A 214 -22.63 -16.78 -12.75
C GLU A 214 -23.67 -17.39 -11.79
N GLY A 215 -24.23 -16.55 -10.91
CA GLY A 215 -25.22 -16.95 -9.90
C GLY A 215 -24.92 -16.42 -8.49
N ILE A 216 -23.73 -15.88 -8.23
CA ILE A 216 -23.47 -15.17 -6.97
C ILE A 216 -24.15 -13.81 -7.07
N LYS A 217 -25.14 -13.58 -6.20
CA LYS A 217 -25.84 -12.30 -6.10
C LYS A 217 -24.80 -11.18 -6.03
N PRO A 218 -24.85 -10.15 -6.90
CA PRO A 218 -24.05 -8.96 -6.71
C PRO A 218 -24.37 -8.43 -5.31
N TRP A 219 -23.32 -8.16 -4.53
CA TRP A 219 -23.44 -7.61 -3.19
C TRP A 219 -24.28 -6.34 -3.25
N ALA A 220 -25.47 -6.38 -2.64
CA ALA A 220 -26.36 -5.23 -2.58
C ALA A 220 -25.72 -4.18 -1.68
N LYS A 221 -25.50 -2.98 -2.23
CA LYS A 221 -25.05 -1.81 -1.46
C LYS A 221 -26.07 -1.41 -0.41
#